data_AF-A0A1H0SRD3-F1
#
_entry.id   AF-A0A1H0SRD3-F1
#
_cell.length_a   1.000
_cell.length_b   1.000
_cell.length_c   1.000
_cell.angle_alpha   90.00
_cell.angle_beta   90.00
_cell.angle_gamma   90.00
#
_symmetry.space_group_name_H-M   'P 1'
#
loop_
_entity.id
_entity.type
_entity.pdbx_description
1 polymer ?
#
loop_
_entity_poly.entity_id
_entity_poly.type
_entity_poly.pdbx_seq_one_letter_code
_entity_poly.pdbx_strand_id
1 'polypeptide(L)'
;MVRAFSHDDETTLPKVWADALQAADLPELDLAPFARLVVVAAHPDDESLGAGGLLAVASGDGLSTSLVVATDGEGSHPASPTHDPDSLALRRRGELDRAAEAAGLARSAVTRLGLPDGQLADHLDAVVEAIVDLVGDGRDCLLVAPYRADGHPDHEAMGRCAAAAAHRTGATLAEYPVWLWHAGEADDLPLDALVWLPLSPPARAAKQAAILSHTSQVEALSDQPGDEVLLTASMLAHFAGAAEYFVLTAAEHARDGRLDRLHVEDQDPWGAASRWYEQRKRALLLATLPRPRFGRALEVGCSTGVLTEALLDRADAVVAVDSSPAALELARHRLPDRVDLRLLSVPGEWPEGAFDLVVVSEVGYFLSPAALAGLVDRVVDGLAPDGALVLCHWRHPVRGWPLDGAAVHRAFQDERLPPQAARYRDRDVEIVVHAAPADWPDPHR
;
A
#
# COMPACT_ATOMS: atom_id res chain seq x y z
N MET A 1 11.91 -7.22 -24.95
CA MET A 1 12.93 -6.16 -24.77
C MET A 1 12.13 -4.86 -24.81
N VAL A 2 11.83 -4.30 -23.64
CA VAL A 2 11.17 -2.98 -23.55
C VAL A 2 12.21 -1.97 -24.04
N ARG A 3 11.81 -1.10 -24.97
CA ARG A 3 12.69 -0.05 -25.52
C ARG A 3 13.07 0.86 -24.35
N ALA A 4 14.37 1.11 -24.15
CA ALA A 4 14.82 2.04 -23.12
C ALA A 4 14.30 3.45 -23.45
N PHE A 5 13.62 4.06 -22.50
CA PHE A 5 13.06 5.41 -22.57
C PHE A 5 14.18 6.46 -22.72
N SER A 6 13.96 7.46 -23.57
CA SER A 6 14.74 8.72 -23.59
C SER A 6 13.79 9.90 -23.72
N HIS A 7 14.07 10.99 -22.99
CA HIS A 7 13.33 12.25 -23.13
C HIS A 7 13.53 12.90 -24.52
N ASP A 8 14.54 12.46 -25.27
CA ASP A 8 14.83 12.88 -26.64
C ASP A 8 13.99 12.18 -27.72
N ASP A 9 13.16 11.19 -27.35
CA ASP A 9 12.33 10.48 -28.32
C ASP A 9 11.24 11.40 -28.94
N GLU A 10 10.75 11.05 -30.13
CA GLU A 10 9.65 11.80 -30.75
C GLU A 10 8.37 11.65 -29.91
N THR A 11 7.80 12.79 -29.48
CA THR A 11 6.58 12.82 -28.66
C THR A 11 5.34 12.42 -29.47
N THR A 12 4.54 11.49 -28.95
CA THR A 12 3.17 11.24 -29.44
C THR A 12 2.38 12.55 -29.39
N LEU A 13 1.80 12.99 -30.51
CA LEU A 13 1.15 14.30 -30.56
C LEU A 13 -0.04 14.37 -29.57
N PRO A 14 -0.20 15.45 -28.76
CA PRO A 14 -1.31 15.60 -27.83
C PRO A 14 -2.70 15.40 -28.44
N LYS A 15 -2.84 15.69 -29.75
CA LYS A 15 -4.09 15.50 -30.49
C LYS A 15 -4.51 14.02 -30.54
N VAL A 16 -3.56 13.09 -30.67
CA VAL A 16 -3.86 11.65 -30.74
C VAL A 16 -4.55 11.19 -29.45
N TRP A 17 -4.04 11.65 -28.30
CA TRP A 17 -4.67 11.42 -27.01
C TRP A 17 -6.02 12.10 -26.89
N ALA A 18 -6.14 13.37 -27.28
CA ALA A 18 -7.40 14.10 -27.20
C ALA A 18 -8.55 13.42 -27.96
N ASP A 19 -8.27 12.91 -29.16
CA ASP A 19 -9.26 12.20 -29.98
C ASP A 19 -9.72 10.89 -29.30
N ALA A 20 -8.78 10.13 -28.71
CA ALA A 20 -9.10 8.89 -27.98
C ALA A 20 -9.89 9.15 -26.68
N LEU A 21 -9.45 10.12 -25.88
CA LEU A 21 -10.09 10.48 -24.60
C LEU A 21 -11.50 11.06 -24.80
N GLN A 22 -11.70 11.85 -25.86
CA GLN A 22 -13.02 12.38 -26.20
C GLN A 22 -13.99 11.26 -26.64
N ALA A 23 -13.49 10.20 -27.28
CA ALA A 23 -14.32 9.07 -27.71
C ALA A 23 -14.74 8.15 -26.54
N ALA A 24 -14.04 8.19 -25.42
CA ALA A 24 -14.18 7.23 -24.32
C ALA A 24 -15.31 7.53 -23.30
N ASP A 25 -15.97 8.70 -23.38
CA ASP A 25 -17.06 9.13 -22.45
C ASP A 25 -16.70 8.93 -20.96
N LEU A 26 -15.55 9.50 -20.57
CA LEU A 26 -14.92 9.24 -19.29
C LEU A 26 -15.69 9.86 -18.10
N PRO A 27 -15.85 9.13 -16.97
CA PRO A 27 -16.42 9.69 -15.75
C PRO A 27 -15.52 10.76 -15.13
N GLU A 28 -16.15 11.76 -14.49
CA GLU A 28 -15.45 12.78 -13.71
C GLU A 28 -14.97 12.19 -12.37
N LEU A 29 -13.77 12.59 -11.93
CA LEU A 29 -13.24 12.27 -10.60
C LEU A 29 -13.99 13.08 -9.53
N ASP A 30 -14.86 12.40 -8.77
CA ASP A 30 -15.57 12.99 -7.64
C ASP A 30 -14.67 13.05 -6.40
N LEU A 31 -14.40 14.26 -5.92
CA LEU A 31 -13.60 14.50 -4.72
C LEU A 31 -14.44 14.55 -3.42
N ALA A 32 -15.77 14.63 -3.52
CA ALA A 32 -16.66 14.77 -2.37
C ALA A 32 -16.53 13.67 -1.30
N PRO A 33 -16.20 12.40 -1.63
CA PRO A 33 -15.99 11.36 -0.62
C PRO A 33 -14.72 11.52 0.22
N PHE A 34 -13.78 12.39 -0.18
CA PHE A 34 -12.46 12.47 0.43
C PHE A 34 -12.29 13.67 1.35
N ALA A 35 -11.69 13.45 2.51
CA ALA A 35 -11.25 14.48 3.44
C ALA A 35 -9.73 14.73 3.36
N ARG A 36 -8.98 13.79 2.78
CA ARG A 36 -7.52 13.83 2.65
C ARG A 36 -7.08 13.48 1.23
N LEU A 37 -6.10 14.23 0.74
CA LEU A 37 -5.35 13.95 -0.48
C LEU A 37 -3.88 13.75 -0.14
N VAL A 38 -3.32 12.61 -0.53
CA VAL A 38 -1.88 12.35 -0.49
C VAL A 38 -1.41 12.17 -1.93
N VAL A 39 -0.59 13.10 -2.42
CA VAL A 39 0.09 12.94 -3.71
C VAL A 39 1.51 12.45 -3.45
N VAL A 40 1.95 11.46 -4.22
CA VAL A 40 3.32 10.96 -4.21
C VAL A 40 3.92 11.14 -5.60
N ALA A 41 5.22 11.41 -5.64
CA ALA A 41 5.99 11.66 -6.86
C ALA A 41 7.37 11.01 -6.73
N ALA A 42 7.90 10.50 -7.84
CA ALA A 42 9.25 9.96 -7.85
C ALA A 42 10.28 11.09 -7.81
N HIS A 43 10.05 12.13 -8.61
CA HIS A 43 10.94 13.27 -8.81
C HIS A 43 10.22 14.62 -8.63
N PRO A 44 10.96 15.71 -8.37
CA PRO A 44 10.38 17.05 -8.31
C PRO A 44 9.99 17.59 -9.70
N ASP A 45 8.70 17.54 -10.04
CA ASP A 45 8.05 18.00 -11.29
C ASP A 45 6.86 17.10 -11.63
N ASP A 46 6.99 15.80 -11.39
CA ASP A 46 5.93 14.79 -11.56
C ASP A 46 4.61 15.23 -10.92
N GLU A 47 4.66 15.76 -9.69
CA GLU A 47 3.48 16.19 -8.96
C GLU A 47 2.77 17.35 -9.65
N SER A 48 3.55 18.25 -10.27
CA SER A 48 3.06 19.43 -10.96
C SER A 48 2.49 19.06 -12.33
N LEU A 49 3.15 18.13 -13.03
CA LEU A 49 2.73 17.62 -14.33
C LEU A 49 1.45 16.80 -14.21
N GLY A 50 1.44 15.79 -13.33
CA GLY A 50 0.38 14.81 -13.21
C GLY A 50 -0.80 15.23 -12.35
N ALA A 51 -0.55 15.98 -11.26
CA ALA A 51 -1.54 16.26 -10.23
C ALA A 51 -1.56 17.72 -9.74
N GLY A 52 -0.91 18.66 -10.44
CA GLY A 52 -0.79 20.05 -9.99
C GLY A 52 -2.13 20.77 -9.93
N GLY A 53 -3.05 20.43 -10.85
CA GLY A 53 -4.42 20.92 -10.84
C GLY A 53 -5.23 20.32 -9.69
N LEU A 54 -5.14 19.02 -9.48
CA LEU A 54 -5.77 18.30 -8.37
C LEU A 54 -5.31 18.85 -7.01
N LEU A 55 -4.01 19.10 -6.83
CA LEU A 55 -3.47 19.73 -5.62
C LEU A 55 -4.12 21.11 -5.38
N ALA A 56 -4.23 21.94 -6.43
CA ALA A 56 -4.85 23.26 -6.33
C ALA A 56 -6.36 23.19 -6.02
N VAL A 57 -7.07 22.25 -6.65
CA VAL A 57 -8.50 22.02 -6.40
C VAL A 57 -8.72 21.53 -4.97
N ALA A 58 -8.03 20.47 -4.55
CA ALA A 58 -8.18 19.88 -3.22
C ALA A 58 -7.81 20.85 -2.10
N SER A 59 -6.73 21.61 -2.25
CA SER A 59 -6.36 22.66 -1.29
C SER A 59 -7.40 23.78 -1.24
N GLY A 60 -7.98 24.16 -2.39
CA GLY A 60 -9.06 25.14 -2.47
C GLY A 60 -10.37 24.68 -1.82
N ASP A 61 -10.66 23.38 -1.91
CA ASP A 61 -11.84 22.74 -1.31
C ASP A 61 -11.64 22.38 0.18
N GLY A 62 -10.45 22.64 0.72
CA GLY A 62 -10.15 22.47 2.15
C GLY A 62 -9.82 21.04 2.58
N LEU A 63 -9.48 20.16 1.62
CA LEU A 63 -8.96 18.83 1.94
C LEU A 63 -7.61 18.96 2.66
N SER A 64 -7.31 18.03 3.56
CA SER A 64 -5.97 17.91 4.11
C SER A 64 -5.04 17.36 3.02
N THR A 65 -4.20 18.23 2.44
CA THR A 65 -3.29 17.87 1.34
C THR A 65 -1.89 17.58 1.87
N SER A 66 -1.23 16.57 1.30
CA SER A 66 0.16 16.23 1.57
C SER A 66 0.85 15.75 0.31
N LEU A 67 2.14 16.04 0.19
CA LEU A 67 2.98 15.67 -0.93
C LEU A 67 4.20 14.89 -0.45
N VAL A 68 4.48 13.76 -1.06
CA VAL A 68 5.72 13.00 -0.86
C VAL A 68 6.52 12.98 -2.15
N VAL A 69 7.79 13.35 -2.10
CA VAL A 69 8.71 13.21 -3.23
C VAL A 69 9.87 12.31 -2.80
N ALA A 70 10.11 11.24 -3.54
CA ALA A 70 11.07 10.22 -3.13
C ALA A 70 12.52 10.66 -3.33
N THR A 71 12.84 11.23 -4.47
CA THR A 71 14.20 11.65 -4.84
C THR A 71 14.28 13.17 -4.96
N ASP A 72 15.48 13.73 -5.12
CA ASP A 72 15.64 15.14 -5.45
C ASP A 72 15.80 15.37 -6.97
N GLY A 73 15.70 14.30 -7.78
CA GLY A 73 15.86 14.37 -9.23
C GLY A 73 17.27 14.77 -9.68
N GLU A 74 18.26 14.46 -8.85
CA GLU A 74 19.66 14.82 -9.03
C GLU A 74 20.32 14.14 -10.24
N GLY A 75 19.72 13.07 -10.77
CA GLY A 75 20.18 12.31 -11.93
C GLY A 75 19.66 12.84 -13.27
N SER A 76 18.90 13.93 -13.27
CA SER A 76 18.26 14.49 -14.48
C SER A 76 19.22 14.91 -15.59
N HIS A 77 20.40 15.44 -15.26
CA HIS A 77 21.40 15.91 -16.24
C HIS A 77 22.76 15.26 -15.98
N PRO A 78 22.90 13.94 -16.23
CA PRO A 78 24.11 13.20 -15.84
C PRO A 78 25.36 13.59 -16.64
N ALA A 79 25.17 14.27 -17.78
CA ALA A 79 26.23 14.76 -18.66
C ALA A 79 26.55 16.25 -18.48
N SER A 80 25.88 16.95 -17.55
CA SER A 80 26.06 18.38 -17.34
C SER A 80 27.51 18.73 -16.99
N PRO A 81 28.13 19.69 -17.70
CA PRO A 81 29.44 20.21 -17.32
C PRO A 81 29.34 21.39 -16.33
N THR A 82 28.14 21.91 -16.08
CA THR A 82 27.91 23.12 -15.26
C THR A 82 27.32 22.81 -13.90
N HIS A 83 26.67 21.66 -13.73
CA HIS A 83 26.07 21.23 -12.48
C HIS A 83 26.48 19.79 -12.15
N ASP A 84 26.67 19.54 -10.86
CA ASP A 84 26.82 18.20 -10.31
C ASP A 84 25.50 17.76 -9.64
N PRO A 85 25.33 16.46 -9.31
CA PRO A 85 24.12 15.97 -8.68
C PRO A 85 23.74 16.71 -7.39
N ASP A 86 24.71 17.06 -6.54
CA ASP A 86 24.45 17.73 -5.26
C ASP A 86 23.87 19.15 -5.46
N SER A 87 24.42 19.91 -6.41
CA SER A 87 23.93 21.24 -6.76
C SER A 87 22.57 21.21 -7.46
N LEU A 88 22.33 20.19 -8.31
CA LEU A 88 20.99 19.96 -8.90
C LEU A 88 19.97 19.61 -7.84
N ALA A 89 20.29 18.71 -6.90
CA ALA A 89 19.40 18.36 -5.79
C ALA A 89 18.98 19.61 -5.00
N LEU A 90 19.95 20.45 -4.62
CA LEU A 90 19.66 21.68 -3.88
C LEU A 90 18.75 22.63 -4.67
N ARG A 91 19.01 22.78 -5.98
CA ARG A 91 18.19 23.61 -6.87
C ARG A 91 16.76 23.06 -6.96
N ARG A 92 16.61 21.77 -7.28
CA ARG A 92 15.31 21.11 -7.49
C ARG A 92 14.47 21.08 -6.21
N ARG A 93 15.07 20.98 -5.03
CA ARG A 93 14.36 21.18 -3.75
C ARG A 93 13.71 22.56 -3.63
N GLY A 94 14.42 23.61 -4.06
CA GLY A 94 13.89 24.98 -4.06
C GLY A 94 12.86 25.23 -5.16
N GLU A 95 12.92 24.48 -6.26
CA GLU A 95 11.90 24.45 -7.32
C GLU A 95 10.62 23.79 -6.80
N LEU A 96 10.73 22.61 -6.18
CA LEU A 96 9.63 21.91 -5.53
C LEU A 96 8.90 22.76 -4.48
N ASP A 97 9.64 23.45 -3.61
CA ASP A 97 9.05 24.32 -2.59
C ASP A 97 8.17 25.42 -3.23
N ARG A 98 8.61 25.99 -4.36
CA ARG A 98 7.86 27.01 -5.10
C ARG A 98 6.67 26.41 -5.85
N ALA A 99 6.85 25.22 -6.44
CA ALA A 99 5.80 24.52 -7.14
C ALA A 99 4.64 24.13 -6.20
N ALA A 100 4.97 23.59 -5.02
CA ALA A 100 4.01 23.28 -3.96
C ALA A 100 3.26 24.53 -3.49
N GLU A 101 3.96 25.65 -3.27
CA GLU A 101 3.34 26.93 -2.90
C GLU A 101 2.38 27.43 -3.99
N ALA A 102 2.77 27.32 -5.27
CA ALA A 102 1.92 27.68 -6.40
C ALA A 102 0.66 26.81 -6.52
N ALA A 103 0.74 25.53 -6.14
CA ALA A 103 -0.38 24.61 -6.04
C ALA A 103 -1.20 24.77 -4.73
N GLY A 104 -0.87 25.75 -3.88
CA GLY A 104 -1.61 26.05 -2.65
C GLY A 104 -1.24 25.19 -1.44
N LEU A 105 -0.08 24.52 -1.47
CA LEU A 105 0.41 23.69 -0.37
C LEU A 105 1.37 24.48 0.53
N ALA A 106 1.23 24.28 1.84
CA ALA A 106 2.24 24.74 2.78
C ALA A 106 3.51 23.87 2.68
N ARG A 107 4.69 24.46 2.86
CA ARG A 107 5.96 23.71 2.86
C ARG A 107 6.00 22.56 3.87
N SER A 108 5.30 22.69 5.00
CA SER A 108 5.19 21.63 6.01
C SER A 108 4.39 20.41 5.55
N ALA A 109 3.64 20.53 4.45
CA ALA A 109 2.91 19.43 3.83
C ALA A 109 3.76 18.66 2.80
N VAL A 110 5.00 19.08 2.55
CA VAL A 110 5.93 18.44 1.61
C VAL A 110 6.94 17.60 2.37
N THR A 111 6.90 16.29 2.14
CA THR A 111 7.86 15.31 2.67
C THR A 111 8.81 14.88 1.57
N ARG A 112 10.11 15.06 1.79
CA ARG A 112 11.17 14.58 0.89
C ARG A 112 11.85 13.38 1.52
N LEU A 113 11.92 12.26 0.81
CA LEU A 113 12.56 11.04 1.35
C LEU A 113 14.09 11.06 1.18
N GLY A 114 14.60 11.80 0.18
CA GLY A 114 16.04 11.91 -0.09
C GLY A 114 16.66 10.60 -0.54
N LEU A 115 15.90 9.78 -1.27
CA LEU A 115 16.36 8.52 -1.86
C LEU A 115 17.12 8.79 -3.17
N PRO A 116 18.05 7.93 -3.58
CA PRO A 116 18.82 8.14 -4.80
C PRO A 116 17.96 8.05 -6.06
N ASP A 117 18.11 9.03 -6.94
CA ASP A 117 17.49 9.06 -8.27
C ASP A 117 17.94 7.86 -9.13
N GLY A 118 16.97 7.22 -9.78
CA GLY A 118 17.13 6.02 -10.62
C GLY A 118 17.20 4.70 -9.85
N GLN A 119 17.04 4.73 -8.52
CA GLN A 119 17.26 3.56 -7.64
C GLN A 119 16.06 3.26 -6.73
N LEU A 120 14.85 3.79 -7.01
CA LEU A 120 13.71 3.57 -6.11
C LEU A 120 13.31 2.10 -5.97
N ALA A 121 13.64 1.26 -6.95
CA ALA A 121 13.42 -0.19 -6.89
C ALA A 121 14.13 -0.86 -5.69
N ASP A 122 15.22 -0.29 -5.19
CA ASP A 122 15.99 -0.81 -4.05
C ASP A 122 15.50 -0.28 -2.70
N HIS A 123 14.52 0.65 -2.70
CA HIS A 123 14.06 1.38 -1.52
C HIS A 123 12.55 1.26 -1.27
N LEU A 124 11.88 0.27 -1.86
CA LEU A 124 10.41 0.14 -1.83
C LEU A 124 9.84 0.15 -0.40
N ASP A 125 10.46 -0.55 0.55
CA ASP A 125 9.95 -0.63 1.93
C ASP A 125 9.90 0.73 2.62
N ALA A 126 10.96 1.54 2.44
CA ALA A 126 11.04 2.86 3.04
C ALA A 126 10.00 3.81 2.44
N VAL A 127 9.76 3.71 1.12
CA VAL A 127 8.72 4.48 0.44
C VAL A 127 7.34 4.05 0.94
N VAL A 128 7.04 2.75 1.02
CA VAL A 128 5.75 2.26 1.51
C VAL A 128 5.52 2.68 2.98
N GLU A 129 6.55 2.58 3.84
CA GLU A 129 6.47 3.04 5.24
C GLU A 129 6.07 4.52 5.31
N ALA A 130 6.74 5.39 4.54
CA ALA A 130 6.43 6.81 4.52
C ALA A 130 5.01 7.11 4.00
N ILE A 131 4.55 6.40 2.96
CA ILE A 131 3.20 6.59 2.42
C ILE A 131 2.15 6.12 3.44
N VAL A 132 2.34 4.94 4.05
CA VAL A 132 1.41 4.40 5.06
C VAL A 132 1.31 5.33 6.27
N ASP A 133 2.42 5.90 6.74
CA ASP A 133 2.42 6.83 7.87
C ASP A 133 1.61 8.10 7.59
N LEU A 134 1.62 8.60 6.35
CA LEU A 134 0.83 9.78 5.94
C LEU A 134 -0.64 9.45 5.67
N VAL A 135 -0.91 8.30 5.07
CA VAL A 135 -2.27 7.83 4.77
C VAL A 135 -3.01 7.42 6.05
N GLY A 136 -2.34 6.79 7.00
CA GLY A 136 -2.94 6.33 8.26
C GLY A 136 -3.97 5.22 8.04
N ASP A 137 -5.18 5.39 8.58
CA ASP A 137 -6.27 4.40 8.48
C ASP A 137 -6.95 4.35 7.10
N GLY A 138 -6.48 5.14 6.14
CA GLY A 138 -6.93 5.16 4.75
C GLY A 138 -8.35 5.67 4.53
N ARG A 139 -9.10 5.95 5.60
CA ARG A 139 -10.50 6.38 5.50
C ARG A 139 -10.59 7.76 4.85
N ASP A 140 -11.51 7.89 3.90
CA ASP A 140 -11.78 9.14 3.17
C ASP A 140 -10.49 9.76 2.58
N CYS A 141 -9.53 8.91 2.20
CA CYS A 141 -8.23 9.31 1.66
C CYS A 141 -8.09 8.91 0.19
N LEU A 142 -7.78 9.90 -0.65
CA LEU A 142 -7.33 9.70 -2.02
C LEU A 142 -5.79 9.72 -2.03
N LEU A 143 -5.18 8.59 -2.39
CA LEU A 143 -3.75 8.46 -2.67
C LEU A 143 -3.54 8.58 -4.17
N VAL A 144 -2.61 9.44 -4.59
CA VAL A 144 -2.36 9.75 -6.00
C VAL A 144 -0.89 9.56 -6.32
N ALA A 145 -0.57 8.74 -7.33
CA ALA A 145 0.81 8.31 -7.63
C ALA A 145 1.09 8.27 -9.13
N PRO A 146 2.36 8.24 -9.58
CA PRO A 146 2.69 7.97 -10.97
C PRO A 146 2.14 6.60 -11.41
N TYR A 147 1.77 6.51 -12.68
CA TYR A 147 1.19 5.29 -13.24
C TYR A 147 2.19 4.12 -13.27
N ARG A 148 1.76 2.95 -12.80
CA ARG A 148 2.59 1.73 -12.76
C ARG A 148 3.04 1.19 -14.12
N ALA A 149 2.52 1.71 -15.22
CA ALA A 149 2.98 1.43 -16.58
C ALA A 149 3.38 2.70 -17.32
N ASP A 150 3.95 3.69 -16.62
CA ASP A 150 4.39 4.95 -17.20
C ASP A 150 5.62 4.84 -18.11
N GLY A 151 6.38 3.74 -18.02
CA GLY A 151 7.62 3.51 -18.78
C GLY A 151 8.88 4.05 -18.10
N HIS A 152 8.76 4.91 -17.08
CA HIS A 152 9.89 5.35 -16.26
C HIS A 152 10.08 4.43 -15.04
N PRO A 153 11.26 3.79 -14.84
CA PRO A 153 11.46 2.77 -13.78
C PRO A 153 11.10 3.23 -12.37
N ASP A 154 11.47 4.47 -12.01
CA ASP A 154 11.17 5.05 -10.70
C ASP A 154 9.69 5.43 -10.55
N HIS A 155 8.99 5.81 -11.63
CA HIS A 155 7.55 6.08 -11.60
C HIS A 155 6.81 4.79 -11.34
N GLU A 156 7.17 3.71 -12.04
CA GLU A 156 6.57 2.41 -11.81
C GLU A 156 6.89 1.87 -10.41
N ALA A 157 8.09 2.14 -9.88
CA ALA A 157 8.45 1.80 -8.51
C ALA A 157 7.57 2.57 -7.50
N MET A 158 7.43 3.89 -7.66
CA MET A 158 6.56 4.72 -6.83
C MET A 158 5.09 4.27 -6.89
N GLY A 159 4.57 4.00 -8.10
CA GLY A 159 3.21 3.49 -8.28
C GLY A 159 3.00 2.13 -7.62
N ARG A 160 3.99 1.21 -7.67
CA ARG A 160 3.94 -0.07 -6.93
C ARG A 160 3.93 0.15 -5.42
N CYS A 161 4.71 1.10 -4.90
CA CYS A 161 4.69 1.45 -3.49
C CYS A 161 3.33 2.03 -3.08
N ALA A 162 2.75 2.93 -3.87
CA ALA A 162 1.43 3.50 -3.62
C ALA A 162 0.33 2.42 -3.65
N ALA A 163 0.39 1.47 -4.57
CA ALA A 163 -0.52 0.32 -4.60
C ALA A 163 -0.41 -0.56 -3.34
N ALA A 164 0.81 -0.83 -2.87
CA ALA A 164 1.00 -1.57 -1.62
C ALA A 164 0.47 -0.76 -0.41
N ALA A 165 0.73 0.54 -0.35
CA ALA A 165 0.21 1.39 0.73
C ALA A 165 -1.32 1.49 0.71
N ALA A 166 -1.94 1.65 -0.45
CA ALA A 166 -3.39 1.62 -0.63
C ALA A 166 -3.99 0.28 -0.16
N HIS A 167 -3.36 -0.85 -0.51
CA HIS A 167 -3.76 -2.16 -0.02
C HIS A 167 -3.76 -2.25 1.51
N ARG A 168 -2.66 -1.80 2.13
CA ARG A 168 -2.45 -1.88 3.58
C ARG A 168 -3.35 -0.94 4.38
N THR A 169 -3.76 0.17 3.79
CA THR A 169 -4.54 1.21 4.48
C THR A 169 -6.01 1.22 4.10
N GLY A 170 -6.37 0.71 2.92
CA GLY A 170 -7.71 0.84 2.36
C GLY A 170 -7.98 2.18 1.69
N ALA A 171 -6.96 3.02 1.47
CA ALA A 171 -7.12 4.27 0.71
C ALA A 171 -7.50 4.01 -0.75
N THR A 172 -8.22 4.96 -1.35
CA THR A 172 -8.50 4.92 -2.79
C THR A 172 -7.26 5.36 -3.56
N LEU A 173 -6.83 4.56 -4.54
CA LEU A 173 -5.66 4.89 -5.37
C LEU A 173 -6.10 5.39 -6.75
N ALA A 174 -5.63 6.58 -7.09
CA ALA A 174 -5.63 7.13 -8.44
C ALA A 174 -4.20 7.23 -8.96
N GLU A 175 -3.98 6.92 -10.23
CA GLU A 175 -2.64 6.94 -10.82
C GLU A 175 -2.58 7.92 -12.00
N TYR A 176 -1.56 8.77 -12.06
CA TYR A 176 -1.37 9.74 -13.14
C TYR A 176 -0.22 9.30 -14.08
N PRO A 177 -0.45 9.23 -15.40
CA PRO A 177 0.63 9.12 -16.38
C PRO A 177 1.39 10.45 -16.54
N VAL A 178 2.70 10.34 -16.74
CA VAL A 178 3.60 11.45 -17.09
C VAL A 178 4.30 11.12 -18.42
N TRP A 179 5.22 10.16 -18.42
CA TRP A 179 5.98 9.79 -19.60
C TRP A 179 5.20 8.92 -20.59
N LEU A 180 4.13 8.26 -20.13
CA LEU A 180 3.24 7.54 -21.04
C LEU A 180 2.62 8.48 -22.09
N TRP A 181 2.32 9.74 -21.73
CA TRP A 181 1.83 10.72 -22.71
C TRP A 181 2.80 10.98 -23.85
N HIS A 182 4.09 10.93 -23.55
CA HIS A 182 5.16 11.20 -24.50
C HIS A 182 5.42 10.02 -25.43
N ALA A 183 5.48 8.80 -24.90
CA ALA A 183 5.98 7.64 -25.63
C ALA A 183 4.94 6.54 -25.90
N GLY A 184 3.74 6.63 -25.32
CA GLY A 184 2.69 5.63 -25.42
C GLY A 184 1.64 5.92 -26.50
N GLU A 185 0.66 5.02 -26.58
CA GLU A 185 -0.53 5.09 -27.42
C GLU A 185 -1.81 4.86 -26.59
N ALA A 186 -2.98 5.16 -27.18
CA ALA A 186 -4.27 5.07 -26.48
C ALA A 186 -4.56 3.69 -25.86
N ASP A 187 -4.11 2.61 -26.51
CA ASP A 187 -4.30 1.22 -26.05
C ASP A 187 -3.48 0.88 -24.80
N ASP A 188 -2.49 1.71 -24.43
CA ASP A 188 -1.70 1.57 -23.21
C ASP A 188 -2.42 2.11 -21.97
N LEU A 189 -3.56 2.81 -22.14
CA LEU A 189 -4.40 3.26 -21.03
C LEU A 189 -5.59 2.32 -20.82
N PRO A 190 -5.89 1.94 -19.55
CA PRO A 190 -7.12 1.25 -19.21
C PRO A 190 -8.30 2.23 -19.23
N LEU A 191 -8.86 2.49 -20.42
CA LEU A 191 -9.92 3.49 -20.64
C LEU A 191 -11.17 3.23 -19.79
N ASP A 192 -11.43 1.98 -19.40
CA ASP A 192 -12.54 1.59 -18.52
C ASP A 192 -12.35 1.99 -17.06
N ALA A 193 -11.10 2.23 -16.65
CA ALA A 193 -10.72 2.68 -15.31
C ALA A 193 -10.29 4.17 -15.28
N LEU A 194 -10.29 4.84 -16.43
CA LEU A 194 -9.81 6.21 -16.56
C LEU A 194 -10.90 7.20 -16.15
N VAL A 195 -10.54 8.13 -15.26
CA VAL A 195 -11.36 9.28 -14.86
C VAL A 195 -10.65 10.57 -15.24
N TRP A 196 -11.39 11.67 -15.29
CA TRP A 196 -10.82 12.99 -15.51
C TRP A 196 -11.28 14.01 -14.48
N LEU A 197 -10.43 14.99 -14.19
CA LEU A 197 -10.73 16.12 -13.33
C LEU A 197 -10.79 17.40 -14.18
N PRO A 198 -11.95 18.06 -14.33
CA PRO A 198 -12.03 19.36 -14.99
C PRO A 198 -11.30 20.43 -14.15
N LEU A 199 -10.46 21.21 -14.80
CA LEU A 199 -9.73 22.29 -14.16
C LEU A 199 -10.36 23.65 -14.46
N SER A 200 -10.78 24.34 -13.40
CA SER A 200 -11.17 25.75 -13.48
C SER A 200 -9.99 26.64 -13.93
N PRO A 201 -10.22 27.83 -14.51
CA PRO A 201 -9.13 28.71 -14.92
C PRO A 201 -8.11 29.03 -13.80
N PRO A 202 -8.52 29.26 -12.53
CA PRO A 202 -7.57 29.38 -11.42
C PRO A 202 -6.73 28.12 -11.17
N ALA A 203 -7.33 26.93 -11.19
CA ALA A 203 -6.61 25.67 -10.99
C ALA A 203 -5.60 25.42 -12.12
N ARG A 204 -5.97 25.73 -13.37
CA ARG A 204 -5.07 25.65 -14.53
C ARG A 204 -3.89 26.61 -14.40
N ALA A 205 -4.14 27.83 -13.93
CA ALA A 205 -3.09 28.82 -13.71
C ALA A 205 -2.13 28.39 -12.59
N ALA A 206 -2.66 27.83 -11.50
CA ALA A 206 -1.87 27.27 -10.40
C ALA A 206 -0.98 26.12 -10.87
N LYS A 207 -1.56 25.14 -11.61
CA LYS A 207 -0.82 24.05 -12.25
C LYS A 207 0.30 24.58 -13.15
N GLN A 208 0.00 25.53 -14.03
CA GLN A 208 0.99 26.09 -14.94
C GLN A 208 2.11 26.81 -14.19
N ALA A 209 1.80 27.57 -13.13
CA ALA A 209 2.79 28.22 -12.29
C ALA A 209 3.67 27.21 -11.53
N ALA A 210 3.10 26.07 -11.11
CA ALA A 210 3.83 24.99 -10.48
C ALA A 210 4.83 24.34 -11.46
N ILE A 211 4.38 23.99 -12.67
CA ILE A 211 5.24 23.45 -13.74
C ILE A 211 6.40 24.42 -14.05
N LEU A 212 6.09 25.71 -14.23
CA LEU A 212 7.12 26.72 -14.55
C LEU A 212 8.09 27.01 -13.38
N SER A 213 7.76 26.58 -12.16
CA SER A 213 8.66 26.70 -11.02
C SER A 213 9.85 25.74 -11.10
N HIS A 214 9.70 24.64 -11.83
CA HIS A 214 10.74 23.64 -12.14
C HIS A 214 11.66 24.11 -13.26
N THR A 215 12.27 25.28 -13.06
CA THR A 215 13.08 25.99 -14.06
C THR A 215 14.20 25.13 -14.63
N SER A 216 14.84 24.27 -13.82
CA SER A 216 15.88 23.35 -14.29
C SER A 216 15.37 22.28 -15.27
N GLN A 217 14.07 22.07 -15.34
CA GLN A 217 13.44 21.04 -16.17
C GLN A 217 12.78 21.65 -17.42
N VAL A 218 12.25 22.88 -17.32
CA VAL A 218 11.54 23.57 -18.43
C VAL A 218 12.41 24.57 -19.22
N GLU A 219 13.62 24.86 -18.74
CA GLU A 219 14.63 25.67 -19.43
C GLU A 219 15.97 24.92 -19.42
N ALA A 220 16.82 25.19 -20.43
CA ALA A 220 18.19 24.67 -20.45
C ALA A 220 19.00 25.24 -19.27
N LEU A 221 19.88 24.44 -18.67
CA LEU A 221 20.74 24.90 -17.57
C LEU A 221 21.80 25.89 -18.07
N SER A 222 22.28 25.72 -19.30
CA SER A 222 23.19 26.60 -20.03
C SER A 222 23.20 26.26 -21.54
N ASP A 223 24.04 26.94 -22.32
CA ASP A 223 24.25 26.64 -23.74
C ASP A 223 25.25 25.47 -23.98
N GLN A 224 25.73 24.82 -22.93
CA GLN A 224 26.71 23.71 -23.04
C GLN A 224 26.03 22.36 -23.33
N PRO A 225 26.66 21.45 -24.09
CA PRO A 225 26.15 20.09 -24.26
C PRO A 225 26.01 19.35 -22.91
N GLY A 226 24.87 18.71 -22.67
CA GLY A 226 24.51 18.05 -21.41
C GLY A 226 23.62 18.89 -20.48
N ASP A 227 23.31 20.13 -20.86
CA ASP A 227 22.44 21.07 -20.13
C ASP A 227 21.12 21.36 -20.87
N GLU A 228 20.74 20.52 -21.83
CA GLU A 228 19.56 20.69 -22.65
C GLU A 228 18.25 20.69 -21.83
N VAL A 229 17.18 21.25 -22.41
CA VAL A 229 15.86 21.23 -21.76
C VAL A 229 15.29 19.82 -21.73
N LEU A 230 14.90 19.34 -20.55
CA LEU A 230 14.32 18.00 -20.39
C LEU A 230 12.83 17.95 -20.74
N LEU A 231 12.06 18.92 -20.24
CA LEU A 231 10.62 19.04 -20.51
C LEU A 231 10.40 19.97 -21.69
N THR A 232 10.53 19.42 -22.90
CA THR A 232 10.34 20.16 -24.15
C THR A 232 8.93 20.75 -24.27
N ALA A 233 8.76 21.75 -25.13
CA ALA A 233 7.44 22.36 -25.37
C ALA A 233 6.39 21.37 -25.90
N SER A 234 6.80 20.33 -26.65
CA SER A 234 5.90 19.26 -27.09
C SER A 234 5.45 18.38 -25.92
N MET A 235 6.35 18.03 -25.01
CA MET A 235 6.02 17.30 -23.79
C MET A 235 5.06 18.12 -22.90
N LEU A 236 5.38 19.39 -22.66
CA LEU A 236 4.55 20.27 -21.83
C LEU A 236 3.14 20.52 -22.40
N ALA A 237 2.96 20.36 -23.72
CA ALA A 237 1.65 20.52 -24.35
C ALA A 237 0.61 19.49 -23.88
N HIS A 238 1.03 18.31 -23.39
CA HIS A 238 0.12 17.31 -22.80
C HIS A 238 -0.50 17.79 -21.49
N PHE A 239 0.18 18.68 -20.76
CA PHE A 239 -0.24 19.13 -19.43
C PHE A 239 -0.90 20.52 -19.43
N ALA A 240 -1.00 21.17 -20.60
CA ALA A 240 -1.59 22.51 -20.77
C ALA A 240 -3.13 22.51 -20.91
N GLY A 241 -3.75 21.31 -20.90
CA GLY A 241 -5.17 21.10 -21.09
C GLY A 241 -6.07 21.73 -20.02
N ALA A 242 -7.38 21.54 -20.18
CA ALA A 242 -8.38 21.94 -19.18
C ALA A 242 -8.79 20.79 -18.24
N ALA A 243 -8.02 19.71 -18.24
CA ALA A 243 -8.30 18.48 -17.52
C ALA A 243 -7.01 17.78 -17.06
N GLU A 244 -7.12 17.02 -15.99
CA GLU A 244 -6.16 15.97 -15.60
C GLU A 244 -6.83 14.61 -15.71
N TYR A 245 -6.05 13.56 -15.95
CA TYR A 245 -6.57 12.21 -16.15
C TYR A 245 -5.88 11.26 -15.17
N PHE A 246 -6.67 10.38 -14.56
CA PHE A 246 -6.19 9.43 -13.57
C PHE A 246 -6.77 8.04 -13.85
N VAL A 247 -5.97 7.00 -13.65
CA VAL A 247 -6.42 5.61 -13.64
C VAL A 247 -6.84 5.26 -12.22
N LEU A 248 -8.12 4.95 -12.01
CA LEU A 248 -8.60 4.45 -10.72
C LEU A 248 -8.21 2.98 -10.56
N THR A 249 -7.42 2.68 -9.52
CA THR A 249 -7.05 1.30 -9.19
C THR A 249 -8.12 0.69 -8.31
N ALA A 250 -8.79 -0.35 -8.82
CA ALA A 250 -9.68 -1.16 -7.99
C ALA A 250 -8.89 -1.86 -6.85
N ALA A 251 -9.52 -2.04 -5.70
CA ALA A 251 -8.86 -2.54 -4.49
C ALA A 251 -8.17 -3.90 -4.69
N GLU A 252 -8.74 -4.78 -5.53
CA GLU A 252 -8.19 -6.09 -5.89
C GLU A 252 -6.91 -6.01 -6.77
N HIS A 253 -6.69 -4.88 -7.42
CA HIS A 253 -5.51 -4.59 -8.25
C HIS A 253 -4.42 -3.81 -7.49
N ALA A 254 -4.75 -3.25 -6.33
CA ALA A 254 -3.79 -2.75 -5.35
C ALA A 254 -3.25 -3.94 -4.55
N ARG A 255 -2.32 -4.70 -5.13
CA ARG A 255 -1.72 -5.88 -4.49
C ARG A 255 -0.44 -5.53 -3.75
N ASP A 256 -0.29 -6.08 -2.54
CA ASP A 256 0.97 -6.09 -1.80
C ASP A 256 1.58 -7.50 -1.79
N GLY A 257 2.75 -7.65 -2.44
CA GLY A 257 3.49 -8.91 -2.49
C GLY A 257 4.52 -9.09 -1.37
N ARG A 258 4.64 -8.15 -0.42
CA ARG A 258 5.73 -8.12 0.56
C ARG A 258 5.83 -9.40 1.39
N LEU A 259 4.71 -9.87 1.93
CA LEU A 259 4.70 -11.05 2.81
C LEU A 259 5.10 -12.32 2.07
N ASP A 260 4.70 -12.48 0.79
CA ASP A 260 5.10 -13.62 -0.03
C ASP A 260 6.60 -13.56 -0.36
N ARG A 261 7.12 -12.39 -0.76
CA ARG A 261 8.56 -12.19 -1.03
C ARG A 261 9.44 -12.55 0.16
N LEU A 262 9.05 -12.18 1.38
CA LEU A 262 9.78 -12.56 2.59
C LEU A 262 9.93 -14.08 2.72
N HIS A 263 8.91 -14.85 2.37
CA HIS A 263 8.97 -16.32 2.40
C HIS A 263 9.73 -16.94 1.21
N VAL A 264 9.85 -16.21 0.09
CA VAL A 264 10.73 -16.60 -1.02
C VAL A 264 12.20 -16.40 -0.64
N GLU A 265 12.50 -15.32 0.08
CA GLU A 265 13.87 -14.92 0.45
C GLU A 265 14.43 -15.70 1.64
N ASP A 266 13.58 -16.05 2.61
CA ASP A 266 13.96 -16.78 3.83
C ASP A 266 12.90 -17.84 4.19
N GLN A 267 13.36 -19.04 4.57
CA GLN A 267 12.49 -20.17 4.94
C GLN A 267 11.88 -20.03 6.35
N ASP A 268 12.44 -19.17 7.21
CA ASP A 268 11.90 -18.86 8.54
C ASP A 268 12.06 -17.36 8.88
N PRO A 269 11.43 -16.41 8.13
CA PRO A 269 11.75 -14.98 8.24
C PRO A 269 11.40 -14.36 9.61
N TRP A 270 10.46 -15.00 10.33
CA TRP A 270 10.03 -14.59 11.66
C TRP A 270 10.77 -15.35 12.76
N GLY A 271 11.53 -16.40 12.41
CA GLY A 271 12.13 -17.30 13.38
C GLY A 271 11.10 -18.14 14.13
N ALA A 272 9.96 -18.46 13.51
CA ALA A 272 8.82 -19.16 14.10
C ALA A 272 9.20 -20.53 14.68
N ALA A 273 10.14 -21.22 14.03
CA ALA A 273 10.68 -22.50 14.50
C ALA A 273 11.87 -22.32 15.46
N SER A 274 12.70 -21.30 15.23
CA SER A 274 14.04 -21.19 15.81
C SER A 274 14.13 -20.28 17.04
N ARG A 275 13.35 -19.20 17.11
CA ARG A 275 13.46 -18.18 18.17
C ARG A 275 12.70 -18.63 19.42
N TRP A 276 13.35 -18.45 20.58
CA TRP A 276 12.74 -18.71 21.88
C TRP A 276 11.44 -17.92 22.10
N TYR A 277 11.39 -16.66 21.64
CA TYR A 277 10.18 -15.84 21.71
C TYR A 277 8.98 -16.55 21.05
N GLU A 278 9.15 -17.06 19.84
CA GLU A 278 8.11 -17.74 19.07
C GLU A 278 7.69 -19.08 19.68
N GLN A 279 8.67 -19.88 20.13
CA GLN A 279 8.40 -21.14 20.83
C GLN A 279 7.59 -20.91 22.11
N ARG A 280 7.99 -19.91 22.90
CA ARG A 280 7.30 -19.54 24.14
C ARG A 280 5.90 -18.99 23.87
N LYS A 281 5.75 -18.10 22.88
CA LYS A 281 4.44 -17.54 22.46
C LYS A 281 3.46 -18.66 22.10
N ARG A 282 3.89 -19.61 21.26
CA ARG A 282 3.10 -20.78 20.89
C ARG A 282 2.73 -21.65 22.09
N ALA A 283 3.67 -21.92 22.99
CA ALA A 283 3.39 -22.69 24.20
C ALA A 283 2.36 -22.00 25.11
N LEU A 284 2.44 -20.68 25.26
CA LEU A 284 1.47 -19.88 26.02
C LEU A 284 0.09 -19.90 25.38
N LEU A 285 0.01 -19.70 24.05
CA LEU A 285 -1.24 -19.78 23.29
C LEU A 285 -1.95 -21.11 23.56
N LEU A 286 -1.24 -22.23 23.38
CA LEU A 286 -1.80 -23.57 23.59
C LEU A 286 -2.22 -23.81 25.04
N ALA A 287 -1.46 -23.29 26.01
CA ALA A 287 -1.76 -23.41 27.44
C ALA A 287 -3.00 -22.58 27.87
N THR A 288 -3.37 -21.56 27.10
CA THR A 288 -4.57 -20.73 27.38
C THR A 288 -5.85 -21.30 26.77
N LEU A 289 -5.78 -22.36 25.96
CA LEU A 289 -6.97 -22.98 25.37
C LEU A 289 -7.90 -23.56 26.45
N PRO A 290 -9.21 -23.30 26.40
CA PRO A 290 -10.15 -23.71 27.45
C PRO A 290 -10.34 -25.24 27.50
N ARG A 291 -10.23 -25.91 26.34
CA ARG A 291 -10.45 -27.36 26.19
C ARG A 291 -9.16 -28.10 25.87
N PRO A 292 -9.01 -29.36 26.36
CA PRO A 292 -7.86 -30.21 26.03
C PRO A 292 -7.83 -30.61 24.55
N ARG A 293 -9.00 -30.70 23.91
CA ARG A 293 -9.15 -31.13 22.51
C ARG A 293 -10.37 -30.48 21.86
N PHE A 294 -10.29 -30.21 20.57
CA PHE A 294 -11.30 -29.61 19.70
C PHE A 294 -11.57 -30.53 18.51
N GLY A 295 -12.73 -30.39 17.87
CA GLY A 295 -13.11 -31.15 16.68
C GLY A 295 -12.51 -30.57 15.41
N ARG A 296 -12.68 -29.27 15.16
CA ARG A 296 -12.25 -28.61 13.91
C ARG A 296 -11.74 -27.19 14.17
N ALA A 297 -10.43 -27.04 14.08
CA ALA A 297 -9.75 -25.76 14.24
C ALA A 297 -9.54 -25.05 12.89
N LEU A 298 -9.70 -23.73 12.89
CA LEU A 298 -9.24 -22.83 11.83
C LEU A 298 -8.05 -22.00 12.35
N GLU A 299 -6.95 -21.99 11.61
CA GLU A 299 -5.85 -21.05 11.79
C GLU A 299 -5.82 -20.04 10.64
N VAL A 300 -5.98 -18.76 10.97
CA VAL A 300 -5.90 -17.65 10.03
C VAL A 300 -4.47 -17.12 10.00
N GLY A 301 -3.84 -17.10 8.82
CA GLY A 301 -2.47 -16.64 8.64
C GLY A 301 -1.44 -17.66 9.13
N CYS A 302 -1.51 -18.89 8.61
CA CYS A 302 -0.71 -20.01 9.13
C CYS A 302 0.79 -19.94 8.79
N SER A 303 1.22 -19.04 7.88
CA SER A 303 2.61 -18.89 7.45
C SER A 303 3.23 -20.26 7.11
N THR A 304 4.38 -20.60 7.69
CA THR A 304 5.09 -21.86 7.45
C THR A 304 4.52 -23.06 8.23
N GLY A 305 3.40 -22.89 8.94
CA GLY A 305 2.68 -23.98 9.61
C GLY A 305 3.25 -24.43 10.95
N VAL A 306 4.13 -23.65 11.61
CA VAL A 306 4.68 -24.04 12.93
C VAL A 306 3.60 -24.18 14.00
N LEU A 307 2.67 -23.21 14.05
CA LEU A 307 1.56 -23.26 14.99
C LEU A 307 0.55 -24.32 14.58
N THR A 308 0.28 -24.46 13.28
CA THR A 308 -0.57 -25.52 12.70
C THR A 308 -0.14 -26.91 13.16
N GLU A 309 1.16 -27.19 13.13
CA GLU A 309 1.72 -28.48 13.57
C GLU A 309 1.37 -28.76 15.04
N ALA A 310 1.48 -27.76 15.92
CA ALA A 310 1.15 -27.92 17.33
C ALA A 310 -0.37 -28.01 17.59
N LEU A 311 -1.19 -27.41 16.72
CA LEU A 311 -2.65 -27.54 16.80
C LEU A 311 -3.15 -28.96 16.46
N LEU A 312 -2.36 -29.79 15.76
CA LEU A 312 -2.70 -31.19 15.48
C LEU A 312 -2.81 -32.07 16.73
N ASP A 313 -2.18 -31.68 17.85
CA ASP A 313 -2.33 -32.34 19.15
C ASP A 313 -3.56 -31.86 19.91
N ARG A 314 -4.17 -30.76 19.46
CA ARG A 314 -5.29 -30.08 20.10
C ARG A 314 -6.60 -30.19 19.31
N ALA A 315 -6.57 -30.59 18.04
CA ALA A 315 -7.76 -30.69 17.21
C ALA A 315 -7.78 -31.99 16.38
N ASP A 316 -8.97 -32.53 16.14
CA ASP A 316 -9.14 -33.71 15.28
C ASP A 316 -8.96 -33.38 13.80
N ALA A 317 -9.36 -32.17 13.38
CA ALA A 317 -9.11 -31.60 12.06
C ALA A 317 -8.61 -30.15 12.16
N VAL A 318 -7.66 -29.77 11.31
CA VAL A 318 -7.12 -28.40 11.23
C VAL A 318 -7.21 -27.92 9.78
N VAL A 319 -7.88 -26.78 9.61
CA VAL A 319 -7.85 -25.98 8.37
C VAL A 319 -6.91 -24.81 8.62
N ALA A 320 -5.90 -24.63 7.78
CA ALA A 320 -4.94 -23.53 7.90
C ALA A 320 -4.90 -22.75 6.59
N VAL A 321 -5.01 -21.43 6.70
CA VAL A 321 -5.14 -20.54 5.54
C VAL A 321 -4.06 -19.47 5.55
N ASP A 322 -3.57 -19.12 4.37
CA ASP A 322 -2.63 -18.01 4.18
C ASP A 322 -2.78 -17.43 2.77
N SER A 323 -2.42 -16.16 2.57
CA SER A 323 -2.45 -15.50 1.26
C SER A 323 -1.14 -15.62 0.49
N SER A 324 -0.08 -16.14 1.12
CA SER A 324 1.25 -16.34 0.55
C SER A 324 1.42 -17.75 -0.04
N PRO A 325 1.52 -17.89 -1.38
CA PRO A 325 1.87 -19.15 -2.01
C PRO A 325 3.20 -19.73 -1.50
N ALA A 326 4.23 -18.91 -1.29
CA ALA A 326 5.53 -19.36 -0.81
C ALA A 326 5.46 -19.89 0.62
N ALA A 327 4.70 -19.24 1.50
CA ALA A 327 4.50 -19.71 2.87
C ALA A 327 3.80 -21.07 2.91
N LEU A 328 2.76 -21.25 2.09
CA LEU A 328 2.01 -22.52 2.03
C LEU A 328 2.84 -23.66 1.45
N GLU A 329 3.78 -23.39 0.55
CA GLU A 329 4.71 -24.41 0.07
C GLU A 329 5.63 -24.90 1.20
N LEU A 330 6.17 -23.98 2.01
CA LEU A 330 6.95 -24.32 3.20
C LEU A 330 6.11 -25.08 4.24
N ALA A 331 4.86 -24.66 4.46
CA ALA A 331 3.93 -25.34 5.35
C ALA A 331 3.61 -26.77 4.88
N ARG A 332 3.42 -26.97 3.58
CA ARG A 332 3.18 -28.29 2.97
C ARG A 332 4.35 -29.25 3.17
N HIS A 333 5.59 -28.76 3.18
CA HIS A 333 6.75 -29.58 3.52
C HIS A 333 6.85 -29.94 5.00
N ARG A 334 6.31 -29.11 5.89
CA ARG A 334 6.32 -29.35 7.34
C ARG A 334 5.17 -30.26 7.79
N LEU A 335 3.98 -30.07 7.23
CA LEU A 335 2.75 -30.61 7.75
C LEU A 335 2.35 -31.94 7.08
N PRO A 336 1.67 -32.84 7.79
CA PRO A 336 1.13 -34.05 7.19
C PRO A 336 -0.07 -33.73 6.27
N ASP A 337 -0.30 -34.58 5.25
CA ASP A 337 -1.39 -34.45 4.25
C ASP A 337 -2.81 -34.34 4.84
N ARG A 338 -3.00 -34.67 6.13
CA ARG A 338 -4.30 -34.55 6.82
C ARG A 338 -4.67 -33.11 7.18
N VAL A 339 -3.76 -32.15 7.07
CA VAL A 339 -4.07 -30.72 7.25
C VAL A 339 -4.66 -30.16 5.96
N ASP A 340 -5.79 -29.47 6.08
CA ASP A 340 -6.41 -28.77 4.95
C ASP A 340 -5.76 -27.38 4.80
N LEU A 341 -4.70 -27.31 3.99
CA LEU A 341 -3.98 -26.07 3.65
C LEU A 341 -4.64 -25.38 2.46
N ARG A 342 -5.02 -24.11 2.62
CA ARG A 342 -5.69 -23.33 1.55
C ARG A 342 -5.04 -21.97 1.32
N LEU A 343 -4.80 -21.65 0.05
CA LEU A 343 -4.41 -20.31 -0.40
C LEU A 343 -5.66 -19.44 -0.46
N LEU A 344 -5.84 -18.55 0.52
CA LEU A 344 -7.01 -17.67 0.63
C LEU A 344 -6.60 -16.27 1.08
N SER A 345 -7.23 -15.24 0.52
CA SER A 345 -7.10 -13.85 0.94
C SER A 345 -8.24 -13.44 1.87
N VAL A 346 -8.01 -13.52 3.18
CA VAL A 346 -9.00 -13.11 4.19
C VAL A 346 -9.12 -11.58 4.30
N PRO A 347 -10.31 -11.03 4.58
CA PRO A 347 -11.60 -11.70 4.78
C PRO A 347 -12.41 -11.92 3.49
N GLY A 348 -11.87 -11.53 2.32
CA GLY A 348 -12.56 -11.66 1.04
C GLY A 348 -12.94 -13.10 0.73
N GLU A 349 -12.03 -14.02 1.02
CA GLU A 349 -12.23 -15.47 0.98
C GLU A 349 -12.27 -16.07 2.40
N TRP A 350 -13.04 -17.14 2.59
CA TRP A 350 -13.18 -17.81 3.88
C TRP A 350 -13.50 -19.30 3.69
N PRO A 351 -12.93 -20.22 4.49
CA PRO A 351 -13.23 -21.63 4.38
C PRO A 351 -14.65 -21.96 4.86
N GLU A 352 -15.30 -22.92 4.20
CA GLU A 352 -16.67 -23.32 4.53
C GLU A 352 -16.78 -24.10 5.86
N GLY A 353 -17.96 -23.97 6.49
CA GLY A 353 -18.37 -24.67 7.69
C GLY A 353 -18.02 -23.93 8.99
N ALA A 354 -18.50 -24.47 10.11
CA ALA A 354 -18.24 -23.94 11.45
C ALA A 354 -16.95 -24.52 12.05
N PHE A 355 -16.34 -23.75 12.96
CA PHE A 355 -15.11 -24.11 13.67
C PHE A 355 -15.33 -23.97 15.18
N ASP A 356 -14.97 -25.00 15.95
CA ASP A 356 -15.05 -24.96 17.40
C ASP A 356 -13.77 -24.41 18.05
N LEU A 357 -12.74 -24.15 17.24
CA LEU A 357 -11.60 -23.30 17.56
C LEU A 357 -11.24 -22.41 16.36
N VAL A 358 -11.17 -21.11 16.56
CA VAL A 358 -10.58 -20.16 15.59
C VAL A 358 -9.37 -19.51 16.23
N VAL A 359 -8.24 -19.53 15.51
CA VAL A 359 -6.98 -18.94 15.95
C VAL A 359 -6.61 -17.80 15.00
N VAL A 360 -6.50 -16.60 15.55
CA VAL A 360 -6.01 -15.40 14.87
C VAL A 360 -4.72 -15.01 15.58
N SER A 361 -3.59 -15.44 15.02
CA SER A 361 -2.27 -15.25 15.61
C SER A 361 -1.36 -14.52 14.65
N GLU A 362 -0.73 -13.44 15.09
CA GLU A 362 0.24 -12.65 14.31
C GLU A 362 -0.28 -12.19 12.93
N VAL A 363 -1.60 -12.03 12.83
CA VAL A 363 -2.33 -11.62 11.63
C VAL A 363 -3.32 -10.51 12.03
N GLY A 364 -4.01 -9.91 11.08
CA GLY A 364 -4.95 -8.82 11.37
C GLY A 364 -4.30 -7.44 11.40
N TYR A 365 -3.10 -7.28 11.97
CA TYR A 365 -2.34 -6.03 11.83
C TYR A 365 -1.67 -5.89 10.45
N PHE A 366 -1.67 -6.95 9.65
CA PHE A 366 -1.28 -6.90 8.24
C PHE A 366 -2.44 -6.55 7.29
N LEU A 367 -3.66 -6.41 7.81
CA LEU A 367 -4.84 -6.03 7.05
C LEU A 367 -5.03 -4.52 7.06
N SER A 368 -5.85 -4.00 6.14
CA SER A 368 -6.42 -2.66 6.28
C SER A 368 -7.45 -2.61 7.41
N PRO A 369 -7.76 -1.44 7.99
CA PRO A 369 -8.79 -1.30 9.00
C PRO A 369 -10.15 -1.88 8.57
N ALA A 370 -10.54 -1.66 7.30
CA ALA A 370 -11.77 -2.23 6.74
C ALA A 370 -11.72 -3.76 6.61
N ALA A 371 -10.58 -4.31 6.17
CA ALA A 371 -10.39 -5.76 6.08
C ALA A 371 -10.33 -6.42 7.47
N LEU A 372 -9.79 -5.74 8.50
CA LEU A 372 -9.84 -6.23 9.87
C LEU A 372 -11.30 -6.30 10.40
N ALA A 373 -12.13 -5.30 10.11
CA ALA A 373 -13.55 -5.35 10.45
C ALA A 373 -14.26 -6.53 9.77
N GLY A 374 -14.00 -6.74 8.47
CA GLY A 374 -14.52 -7.90 7.75
C GLY A 374 -14.01 -9.24 8.32
N LEU A 375 -12.77 -9.30 8.83
CA LEU A 375 -12.24 -10.48 9.50
C LEU A 375 -13.03 -10.78 10.79
N VAL A 376 -13.38 -9.76 11.58
CA VAL A 376 -14.22 -9.94 12.77
C VAL A 376 -15.57 -10.55 12.39
N ASP A 377 -16.22 -10.04 11.34
CA ASP A 377 -17.50 -10.58 10.85
C ASP A 377 -17.36 -12.06 10.42
N ARG A 378 -16.32 -12.39 9.65
CA ARG A 378 -16.05 -13.78 9.25
C ARG A 378 -15.84 -14.72 10.44
N VAL A 379 -15.14 -14.25 11.47
CA VAL A 379 -14.91 -15.03 12.69
C VAL A 379 -16.22 -15.24 13.46
N VAL A 380 -17.02 -14.19 13.62
CA VAL A 380 -18.34 -14.27 14.28
C VAL A 380 -19.25 -15.29 13.57
N ASP A 381 -19.33 -15.22 12.24
CA ASP A 381 -20.20 -16.10 11.45
C ASP A 381 -19.67 -17.54 11.35
N GLY A 382 -18.34 -17.71 11.41
CA GLY A 382 -17.67 -19.00 11.29
C GLY A 382 -17.49 -19.77 12.61
N LEU A 383 -17.70 -19.12 13.76
CA LEU A 383 -17.52 -19.73 15.06
C LEU A 383 -18.73 -20.63 15.41
N ALA A 384 -18.46 -21.86 15.84
CA ALA A 384 -19.51 -22.75 16.34
C ALA A 384 -20.17 -22.16 17.62
N PRO A 385 -21.42 -22.55 17.96
CA PRO A 385 -22.12 -22.03 19.15
C PRO A 385 -21.36 -22.25 20.47
N ASP A 386 -20.56 -23.31 20.57
CA ASP A 386 -19.66 -23.64 21.67
C ASP A 386 -18.17 -23.46 21.27
N GLY A 387 -17.91 -22.61 20.28
CA GLY A 387 -16.58 -22.36 19.74
C GLY A 387 -15.76 -21.42 20.62
N ALA A 388 -14.45 -21.62 20.60
CA ALA A 388 -13.48 -20.71 21.22
C ALA A 388 -12.72 -19.92 20.17
N LEU A 389 -12.48 -18.64 20.43
CA LEU A 389 -11.58 -17.79 19.65
C LEU A 389 -10.34 -17.48 20.50
N VAL A 390 -9.16 -17.61 19.90
CA VAL A 390 -7.90 -17.16 20.50
C VAL A 390 -7.23 -16.13 19.61
N LEU A 391 -6.94 -14.99 20.20
CA LEU A 391 -6.16 -13.90 19.61
C LEU A 391 -4.76 -13.91 20.22
N CYS A 392 -3.71 -13.85 19.41
CA CYS A 392 -2.32 -13.82 19.90
C CYS A 392 -1.47 -12.87 19.05
N HIS A 393 -1.04 -11.74 19.61
CA HIS A 393 -0.33 -10.72 18.85
C HIS A 393 0.87 -10.12 19.58
N TRP A 394 1.91 -9.86 18.78
CA TRP A 394 3.02 -8.98 19.08
C TRP A 394 2.54 -7.60 19.52
N ARG A 395 3.20 -7.06 20.57
CA ARG A 395 2.77 -5.83 21.24
C ARG A 395 3.47 -4.55 20.79
N HIS A 396 4.46 -4.64 19.89
CA HIS A 396 5.22 -3.47 19.45
C HIS A 396 4.77 -3.03 18.05
N PRO A 397 5.11 -1.80 17.62
CA PRO A 397 4.70 -1.29 16.32
C PRO A 397 5.13 -2.19 15.16
N VAL A 398 4.27 -2.27 14.13
CA VAL A 398 4.52 -2.99 12.89
C VAL A 398 4.82 -1.95 11.80
N ARG A 399 6.10 -1.83 11.43
CA ARG A 399 6.56 -0.79 10.49
C ARG A 399 5.97 -1.00 9.11
N GLY A 400 5.42 0.06 8.51
CA GLY A 400 4.83 0.00 7.17
C GLY A 400 3.43 -0.61 7.12
N TRP A 401 2.75 -0.79 8.25
CA TRP A 401 1.33 -1.11 8.34
C TRP A 401 0.63 -0.14 9.30
N PRO A 402 -0.64 0.22 9.03
CA PRO A 402 -1.36 1.21 9.85
C PRO A 402 -1.89 0.64 11.17
N LEU A 403 -1.89 -0.68 11.31
CA LEU A 403 -2.43 -1.40 12.47
C LEU A 403 -1.31 -2.00 13.32
N ASP A 404 -1.60 -2.13 14.61
CA ASP A 404 -0.77 -2.84 15.58
C ASP A 404 -1.58 -3.95 16.28
N GLY A 405 -0.91 -4.80 17.07
CA GLY A 405 -1.60 -5.86 17.81
C GLY A 405 -2.70 -5.32 18.74
N ALA A 406 -2.51 -4.13 19.32
CA ALA A 406 -3.52 -3.52 20.17
C ALA A 406 -4.79 -3.12 19.39
N ALA A 407 -4.66 -2.67 18.15
CA ALA A 407 -5.78 -2.40 17.25
C ALA A 407 -6.53 -3.68 16.88
N VAL A 408 -5.83 -4.78 16.62
CA VAL A 408 -6.44 -6.09 16.40
C VAL A 408 -7.27 -6.51 17.62
N HIS A 409 -6.68 -6.50 18.81
CA HIS A 409 -7.41 -6.86 20.03
C HIS A 409 -8.62 -5.96 20.31
N ARG A 410 -8.55 -4.66 19.99
CA ARG A 410 -9.72 -3.75 20.11
C ARG A 410 -10.82 -4.09 19.12
N ALA A 411 -10.49 -4.46 17.88
CA ALA A 411 -11.49 -4.80 16.86
C ALA A 411 -12.31 -6.04 17.26
N PHE A 412 -11.70 -6.99 17.99
CA PHE A 412 -12.39 -8.17 18.51
C PHE A 412 -13.10 -7.97 19.86
N GLN A 413 -13.22 -6.72 20.35
CA GLN A 413 -14.14 -6.40 21.47
C GLN A 413 -15.59 -6.29 20.97
N ASP A 414 -16.06 -7.33 20.29
CA ASP A 414 -17.39 -7.40 19.67
C ASP A 414 -18.36 -8.20 20.55
N GLU A 415 -19.55 -7.67 20.80
CA GLU A 415 -20.57 -8.28 21.67
C GLU A 415 -21.18 -9.57 21.10
N ARG A 416 -21.02 -9.82 19.79
CA ARG A 416 -21.47 -11.06 19.14
C ARG A 416 -20.55 -12.24 19.45
N LEU A 417 -19.31 -11.98 19.88
CA LEU A 417 -18.36 -13.02 20.27
C LEU A 417 -18.67 -13.55 21.68
N PRO A 418 -18.24 -14.78 22.01
CA PRO A 418 -18.26 -15.26 23.38
C PRO A 418 -17.52 -14.30 24.33
N PRO A 419 -17.87 -14.28 25.63
CA PRO A 419 -17.22 -13.40 26.58
C PRO A 419 -15.72 -13.69 26.67
N GLN A 420 -14.94 -12.65 26.94
CA GLN A 420 -13.52 -12.81 27.22
C GLN A 420 -13.34 -13.64 28.50
N ALA A 421 -12.79 -14.83 28.36
CA ALA A 421 -12.67 -15.79 29.44
C ALA A 421 -11.25 -15.87 30.03
N ALA A 422 -10.23 -15.54 29.23
CA ALA A 422 -8.87 -15.35 29.73
C ALA A 422 -8.09 -14.28 28.95
N ARG A 423 -7.08 -13.74 29.61
CA ARG A 423 -6.11 -12.82 29.03
C ARG A 423 -4.73 -13.06 29.62
N TYR A 424 -3.74 -13.22 28.75
CA TYR A 424 -2.33 -13.16 29.09
C TYR A 424 -1.71 -11.92 28.46
N ARG A 425 -0.88 -11.21 29.21
CA ARG A 425 -0.16 -10.05 28.69
C ARG A 425 1.18 -9.92 29.40
N ASP A 426 2.26 -10.00 28.64
CA ASP A 426 3.60 -9.61 29.09
C ASP A 426 4.14 -8.48 28.23
N ARG A 427 5.41 -8.10 28.37
CA ARG A 427 6.04 -7.01 27.60
C ARG A 427 5.81 -7.13 26.09
N ASP A 428 5.88 -8.33 25.53
CA ASP A 428 6.07 -8.58 24.10
C ASP A 428 4.86 -9.23 23.43
N VAL A 429 4.03 -9.97 24.19
CA VAL A 429 2.86 -10.67 23.64
C VAL A 429 1.60 -10.41 24.44
N GLU A 430 0.49 -10.30 23.72
CA GLU A 430 -0.86 -10.33 24.26
C GLU A 430 -1.63 -11.52 23.70
N ILE A 431 -2.32 -12.26 24.57
CA ILE A 431 -3.19 -13.38 24.22
C ILE A 431 -4.54 -13.16 24.87
N VAL A 432 -5.61 -13.25 24.09
CA VAL A 432 -6.99 -13.10 24.57
C VAL A 432 -7.80 -14.31 24.10
N VAL A 433 -8.55 -14.90 25.01
CA VAL A 433 -9.41 -16.06 24.73
C VAL A 433 -10.86 -15.68 24.96
N HIS A 434 -11.68 -15.86 23.93
CA HIS A 434 -13.14 -15.74 23.97
C HIS A 434 -13.73 -17.14 23.95
N ALA A 435 -14.48 -17.51 24.99
CA ALA A 435 -15.10 -18.83 25.13
C ALA A 435 -16.27 -18.76 26.13
N ALA A 436 -17.17 -19.75 26.11
CA ALA A 436 -18.21 -19.83 27.12
C ALA A 436 -17.58 -20.22 28.49
N PRO A 437 -18.14 -19.76 29.63
CA PRO A 437 -17.64 -20.15 30.96
C PRO A 437 -17.64 -21.67 31.20
N ALA A 438 -18.54 -22.40 30.55
CA ALA A 438 -18.65 -23.85 30.67
C ALA A 438 -17.50 -24.62 29.99
N ASP A 439 -16.70 -23.97 29.14
CA ASP A 439 -15.61 -24.60 28.40
C ASP A 439 -14.32 -24.76 29.23
N TRP A 440 -14.25 -24.14 30.41
CA TRP A 440 -13.05 -24.12 31.24
C TRP A 440 -12.87 -25.41 32.05
N PRO A 441 -11.63 -25.84 32.33
CA PRO A 441 -11.37 -26.96 33.21
C PRO A 441 -11.94 -26.65 34.60
N ASP A 442 -12.85 -27.50 35.08
CA ASP A 442 -13.28 -27.46 36.49
C ASP A 442 -12.10 -27.96 37.33
N PRO A 443 -11.47 -27.14 38.19
CA PRO A 443 -10.31 -27.56 38.97
C PRO A 443 -10.66 -28.65 40.01
N HIS A 444 -11.94 -28.99 40.16
CA HIS A 444 -12.46 -30.02 41.05
C HIS A 444 -12.89 -31.31 40.33
N ARG A 445 -12.71 -31.40 39.00
CA ARG A 445 -12.97 -32.60 38.18
C ARG A 445 -11.78 -32.92 37.31
#